data_AF-A0A834D205-F1
#
_entry.id   AF-A0A834D205-F1
#
_cell.length_a   1.000
_cell.length_b   1.000
_cell.length_c   1.000
_cell.angle_alpha   90.00
_cell.angle_beta   90.00
_cell.angle_gamma   90.00
#
_symmetry.space_group_name_H-M   'P 1'
#
loop_
_entity.id
_entity.type
_entity.pdbx_description
1 polymer ?
#
loop_
_entity_poly.entity_id
_entity_poly.type
_entity_poly.pdbx_seq_one_letter_code
_entity_poly.pdbx_strand_id
1 'polypeptide(L)'
;VQWLADAGSIQIEGTDYSLQQGHWHSPSEHSLNGRRYDLELHMVHLSQDINMKNKIAVVGLFYKIGRPDAFLSKLMRNITSMADEKAERNIGVIDPIEIKMGGKRYYRYMGSLTVPPCTEGVTWIINKRVRTVSRKQVKLLREVVHDYAEMNARPVQPLNRREVHLYCQTLRRTKN
;
A
#
# COMPACT_ATOMS: atom_id res chain seq x y z
N VAL A 1 -1.56 7.43 6.60
CA VAL A 1 -2.69 7.09 7.50
C VAL A 1 -2.22 5.98 8.41
N GLN A 2 -2.42 6.13 9.72
CA GLN A 2 -2.10 5.10 10.71
C GLN A 2 -3.38 4.75 11.45
N TRP A 3 -3.62 3.47 11.65
CA TRP A 3 -4.72 2.96 12.45
C TRP A 3 -4.19 2.67 13.86
N LEU A 4 -4.79 3.32 14.87
CA LEU A 4 -4.42 3.13 16.28
C LEU A 4 -5.23 2.05 16.98
N ALA A 5 -6.39 1.69 16.40
CA ALA A 5 -7.25 0.59 16.83
C ALA A 5 -7.21 -0.53 15.79
N ASP A 6 -7.90 -1.64 16.09
CA ASP A 6 -7.98 -2.77 15.17
C ASP A 6 -8.56 -2.36 13.81
N ALA A 7 -7.77 -2.57 12.76
CA ALA A 7 -8.07 -2.27 11.37
C ALA A 7 -8.29 -3.56 10.55
N GLY A 8 -8.40 -4.71 11.22
CA GLY A 8 -8.43 -6.03 10.62
C GLY A 8 -7.05 -6.53 10.21
N SER A 9 -7.04 -7.72 9.62
CA SER A 9 -5.82 -8.43 9.24
C SER A 9 -5.93 -9.06 7.85
N ILE A 10 -4.79 -9.48 7.34
CA ILE A 10 -4.69 -10.43 6.24
C ILE A 10 -4.08 -11.73 6.77
N GLN A 11 -4.50 -12.86 6.21
CA GLN A 11 -3.92 -14.15 6.53
C GLN A 11 -3.04 -14.63 5.37
N ILE A 12 -1.80 -15.01 5.67
CA ILE A 12 -0.82 -15.55 4.71
C ILE A 12 -0.35 -16.89 5.28
N GLU A 13 -0.67 -17.98 4.59
CA GLU A 13 -0.22 -19.34 4.97
C GLU A 13 -0.57 -19.73 6.42
N GLY A 14 -1.72 -19.26 6.91
CA GLY A 14 -2.18 -19.53 8.28
C GLY A 14 -1.78 -18.47 9.30
N THR A 15 -0.82 -17.60 8.98
CA THR A 15 -0.38 -16.50 9.85
C THR A 15 -1.20 -15.25 9.61
N ASP A 16 -1.69 -14.64 10.69
CA ASP A 16 -2.34 -13.33 10.66
C ASP A 16 -1.34 -12.16 10.72
N TYR A 17 -1.60 -11.15 9.89
CA TYR A 17 -0.87 -9.90 9.85
C TYR A 17 -1.86 -8.73 9.97
N SER A 18 -1.86 -8.04 11.10
CA SER A 18 -2.76 -6.93 11.39
C SER A 18 -2.34 -5.66 10.64
N LEU A 19 -3.28 -4.99 9.99
CA LEU A 19 -3.04 -3.73 9.29
C LEU A 19 -2.66 -2.63 10.29
N GLN A 20 -1.55 -1.94 10.03
CA GLN A 20 -1.04 -0.86 10.88
C GLN A 20 -1.18 0.50 10.23
N GLN A 21 -0.76 0.61 8.97
CA GLN A 21 -0.68 1.91 8.29
C GLN A 21 -0.72 1.79 6.77
N GLY A 22 -1.15 2.88 6.14
CA GLY A 22 -1.27 3.05 4.70
C GLY A 22 -0.60 4.34 4.27
N HIS A 23 0.30 4.27 3.30
CA HIS A 23 1.01 5.42 2.75
C HIS A 23 1.14 5.34 1.22
N TRP A 24 1.40 6.48 0.58
CA TRP A 24 1.38 6.58 -0.87
C TRP A 24 2.72 7.08 -1.43
N HIS A 25 3.10 6.49 -2.55
CA HIS A 25 4.23 6.89 -3.36
C HIS A 25 3.77 7.40 -4.72
N SER A 26 4.35 8.51 -5.18
CA SER A 26 4.10 9.08 -6.51
C SER A 26 5.45 9.43 -7.17
N PRO A 27 5.76 8.86 -8.34
CA PRO A 27 5.05 7.76 -9.03
C PRO A 27 5.15 6.42 -8.26
N SER A 28 4.64 5.31 -8.81
CA SER A 28 4.72 3.98 -8.18
C SER A 28 6.16 3.51 -8.02
N GLU A 29 6.54 2.92 -6.89
CA GLU A 29 7.88 2.35 -6.69
C GLU A 29 8.08 1.08 -7.50
N HIS A 30 7.06 0.22 -7.52
CA HIS A 30 7.06 -0.97 -8.36
C HIS A 30 6.79 -0.61 -9.82
N SER A 31 7.22 -1.50 -10.72
CA SER A 31 6.84 -1.49 -12.12
C SER A 31 6.20 -2.82 -12.52
N LEU A 32 5.27 -2.78 -13.47
CA LEU A 32 4.77 -3.98 -14.13
C LEU A 32 5.23 -3.96 -15.58
N ASN A 33 6.02 -4.97 -15.99
CA ASN A 33 6.59 -5.07 -17.33
C ASN A 33 7.32 -3.78 -17.75
N GLY A 34 8.14 -3.22 -16.85
CA GLY A 34 8.90 -1.98 -17.08
C GLY A 34 8.08 -0.69 -16.97
N ARG A 35 6.76 -0.76 -16.83
CA ARG A 35 5.91 0.42 -16.68
C ARG A 35 5.70 0.80 -15.21
N ARG A 36 6.05 2.04 -14.86
CA ARG A 36 5.63 2.70 -13.62
C ARG A 36 4.23 3.33 -13.78
N TYR A 37 3.52 3.44 -12.67
CA TYR A 37 2.18 3.98 -12.57
C TYR A 37 2.20 5.32 -11.82
N ASP A 38 1.09 6.03 -11.86
CA ASP A 38 1.00 7.42 -11.39
C ASP A 38 0.99 7.53 -9.85
N LEU A 39 0.56 6.48 -9.16
CA LEU A 39 0.56 6.39 -7.70
C LEU A 39 0.62 4.92 -7.26
N GLU A 40 1.16 4.68 -6.07
CA GLU A 40 1.13 3.39 -5.40
C GLU A 40 0.77 3.54 -3.93
N LEU A 41 -0.15 2.71 -3.44
CA LEU A 41 -0.48 2.60 -2.02
C LEU A 41 0.26 1.39 -1.44
N HIS A 42 0.92 1.58 -0.31
CA HIS A 42 1.46 0.52 0.53
C HIS A 42 0.64 0.41 1.81
N MET A 43 0.04 -0.76 2.03
CA MET A 43 -0.64 -1.11 3.28
C MET A 43 0.28 -2.06 4.07
N VAL A 44 0.80 -1.58 5.19
CA VAL A 44 1.77 -2.30 6.02
C VAL A 44 1.04 -3.06 7.12
N HIS A 45 1.35 -4.35 7.20
CA HIS A 45 0.77 -5.27 8.17
C HIS A 45 1.89 -5.90 9.01
N LEU A 46 1.60 -6.14 10.28
CA LEU A 46 2.52 -6.76 11.23
C LEU A 46 1.89 -8.02 11.82
N SER A 47 2.65 -9.12 11.81
CA SER A 47 2.30 -10.32 12.58
C SER A 47 2.74 -10.15 14.03
N GLN A 48 1.86 -10.58 14.95
CA GLN A 48 2.15 -10.64 16.38
C GLN A 48 2.80 -11.97 16.80
N ASP A 49 2.98 -12.91 15.86
CA ASP A 49 3.64 -14.18 16.15
C ASP A 49 5.10 -13.93 16.58
N ILE A 50 5.39 -14.27 17.84
CA ILE A 50 6.70 -14.07 18.44
C ILE A 50 7.78 -14.94 17.80
N ASN A 51 7.40 -16.09 17.24
CA ASN A 51 8.31 -17.09 16.69
C ASN A 51 8.67 -16.81 15.22
N MET A 52 7.99 -15.85 14.57
CA MET A 52 8.26 -15.52 13.18
C MET A 52 9.43 -14.56 13.01
N LYS A 53 10.33 -14.91 12.07
CA LYS A 53 11.40 -14.02 11.62
C LYS A 53 10.88 -12.88 10.75
N ASN A 54 9.98 -13.18 9.81
CA ASN A 54 9.44 -12.22 8.83
C ASN A 54 8.07 -11.71 9.27
N LYS A 55 8.05 -10.67 10.11
CA LYS A 55 6.81 -10.15 10.71
C LYS A 55 6.09 -9.11 9.86
N ILE A 56 6.71 -8.62 8.78
CA ILE A 56 6.16 -7.53 7.98
C ILE A 56 5.61 -8.08 6.67
N ALA A 57 4.36 -7.75 6.37
CA ALA A 57 3.75 -7.96 5.07
C ALA A 57 3.23 -6.63 4.50
N VAL A 58 3.52 -6.33 3.24
CA VAL A 58 3.07 -5.10 2.60
C VAL A 58 2.23 -5.43 1.38
N VAL A 59 1.02 -4.87 1.34
CA VAL A 59 0.13 -4.97 0.18
C VAL A 59 0.22 -3.70 -0.65
N GLY A 60 0.64 -3.85 -1.91
CA GLY A 60 0.80 -2.77 -2.87
C GLY A 60 -0.36 -2.67 -3.86
N LEU A 61 -0.91 -1.47 -4.07
CA LEU A 61 -1.92 -1.18 -5.09
C LEU A 61 -1.44 -0.10 -6.07
N PHE A 62 -1.47 -0.39 -7.36
CA PHE A 62 -1.19 0.59 -8.41
C PHE A 62 -2.40 1.45 -8.75
N TYR A 63 -2.15 2.71 -9.12
CA TYR A 63 -3.14 3.59 -9.70
C TYR A 63 -2.61 4.26 -10.96
N LYS A 64 -3.46 4.38 -11.98
CA LYS A 64 -3.24 5.24 -13.12
C LYS A 64 -4.16 6.46 -13.08
N ILE A 65 -3.79 7.55 -13.75
CA ILE A 65 -4.68 8.70 -13.90
C ILE A 65 -6.00 8.27 -14.56
N GLY A 66 -7.10 8.67 -13.95
CA GLY A 66 -8.46 8.39 -14.39
C GLY A 66 -9.50 8.99 -13.46
N ARG A 67 -10.59 8.25 -13.20
CA ARG A 67 -11.64 8.68 -12.27
C ARG A 67 -11.08 8.81 -10.85
N PRO A 68 -11.61 9.75 -10.03
CA PRO A 68 -11.20 9.88 -8.64
C PRO A 68 -11.37 8.60 -7.84
N ASP A 69 -10.42 8.33 -6.95
CA ASP A 69 -10.52 7.25 -5.98
C ASP A 69 -11.43 7.68 -4.82
N ALA A 70 -12.42 6.86 -4.47
CA ALA A 70 -13.41 7.21 -3.45
C ALA A 70 -12.80 7.33 -2.04
N PHE A 71 -11.85 6.44 -1.72
CA PHE A 71 -11.17 6.44 -0.42
C PHE A 71 -10.30 7.68 -0.27
N LEU A 72 -9.48 8.01 -1.28
CA LEU A 72 -8.69 9.23 -1.28
C LEU A 72 -9.55 10.49 -1.24
N SER A 73 -10.76 10.48 -1.83
CA SER A 73 -11.67 11.62 -1.76
C SER A 73 -12.12 11.90 -0.33
N LYS A 74 -12.41 10.86 0.46
CA LYS A 74 -12.73 10.98 1.88
C LYS A 74 -11.53 11.47 2.69
N LEU A 75 -10.37 10.86 2.46
CA LEU A 75 -9.14 11.24 3.14
C LEU A 75 -8.78 12.72 2.87
N MET A 76 -8.95 13.18 1.64
CA MET A 76 -8.55 14.53 1.24
C MET A 76 -9.39 15.65 1.82
N ARG A 77 -10.66 15.39 2.16
CA ARG A 77 -11.46 16.37 2.90
C ARG A 77 -10.78 16.77 4.21
N ASN A 78 -10.07 15.84 4.83
CA ASN A 78 -9.32 16.07 6.06
C ASN A 78 -7.90 16.60 5.78
N ILE A 79 -7.30 16.23 4.63
CA ILE A 79 -5.97 16.71 4.23
C ILE A 79 -5.97 18.18 3.81
N THR A 80 -7.04 18.69 3.18
CA THR A 80 -7.05 20.08 2.68
C THR A 80 -6.95 21.11 3.81
N SER A 81 -7.23 20.71 5.07
CA SER A 81 -6.97 21.52 6.27
C SER A 81 -5.54 21.38 6.86
N MET A 82 -4.64 20.67 6.17
CA MET A 82 -3.26 20.36 6.61
C MET A 82 -2.18 21.20 5.90
N ALA A 83 -2.54 22.13 5.02
CA ALA A 83 -1.56 22.84 4.18
C ALA A 83 -0.54 23.68 4.98
N ASP A 84 -0.88 24.08 6.22
CA ASP A 84 -0.09 25.06 6.98
C ASP A 84 0.65 24.49 8.21
N GLU A 85 0.44 23.22 8.60
CA GLU A 85 1.06 22.64 9.80
C GLU A 85 1.52 21.19 9.59
N LYS A 86 2.80 20.92 9.89
CA LYS A 86 3.37 19.56 9.98
C LYS A 86 2.93 18.87 11.28
N ALA A 87 1.63 18.60 11.41
CA ALA A 87 1.06 17.97 12.60
C ALA A 87 0.28 16.70 12.25
N GLU A 88 0.41 15.68 13.10
CA GLU A 88 -0.50 14.54 13.10
C GLU A 88 -1.89 15.02 13.52
N ARG A 89 -2.92 14.56 12.82
CA ARG A 89 -4.32 14.85 13.17
C ARG A 89 -5.15 13.58 13.21
N ASN A 90 -6.03 13.54 14.21
CA ASN A 90 -7.07 12.53 14.26
C ASN A 90 -8.14 12.88 13.21
N ILE A 91 -8.26 12.02 12.20
CA ILE A 91 -9.19 12.19 11.08
C ILE A 91 -10.47 11.36 11.26
N GLY A 92 -10.72 10.89 12.49
CA GLY A 92 -11.83 10.01 12.86
C GLY A 92 -11.60 8.56 12.44
N VAL A 93 -12.69 7.80 12.44
CA VAL A 93 -12.69 6.40 12.03
C VAL A 93 -12.63 6.31 10.51
N ILE A 94 -11.54 5.73 10.00
CA ILE A 94 -11.41 5.36 8.58
C ILE A 94 -11.46 3.85 8.47
N ASP A 95 -12.49 3.33 7.79
CA ASP A 95 -12.64 1.89 7.56
C ASP A 95 -11.73 1.43 6.39
N PRO A 96 -10.74 0.55 6.63
CA PRO A 96 -9.88 0.01 5.58
C PRO A 96 -10.62 -0.76 4.49
N ILE A 97 -11.82 -1.29 4.75
CA ILE A 97 -12.62 -2.05 3.77
C ILE A 97 -13.06 -1.18 2.59
N GLU A 98 -13.02 0.14 2.76
CA GLU A 98 -13.29 1.11 1.71
C GLU A 98 -12.15 1.17 0.67
N ILE A 99 -10.95 0.69 1.03
CA ILE A 99 -9.85 0.48 0.09
C ILE A 99 -10.18 -0.74 -0.78
N LYS A 100 -10.93 -0.50 -1.85
CA LYS A 100 -11.33 -1.54 -2.80
C LYS A 100 -10.12 -2.05 -3.59
N MET A 101 -9.44 -3.06 -3.07
CA MET A 101 -8.33 -3.74 -3.75
C MET A 101 -8.76 -4.23 -5.14
N GLY A 102 -9.83 -5.03 -5.16
CA GLY A 102 -10.37 -5.63 -6.37
C GLY A 102 -9.37 -6.53 -7.11
N GLY A 103 -9.87 -7.27 -8.11
CA GLY A 103 -9.02 -8.23 -8.81
C GLY A 103 -8.77 -9.49 -7.97
N LYS A 104 -8.28 -10.54 -8.61
CA LYS A 104 -8.03 -11.84 -7.98
C LYS A 104 -6.58 -12.28 -8.13
N ARG A 105 -5.74 -11.50 -8.81
CA ARG A 105 -4.38 -11.87 -9.15
C ARG A 105 -3.40 -10.91 -8.50
N TYR A 106 -2.39 -11.45 -7.86
CA TYR A 106 -1.34 -10.66 -7.20
C TYR A 106 0.00 -11.35 -7.35
N TYR A 107 1.07 -10.56 -7.37
CA TYR A 107 2.43 -11.06 -7.27
C TYR A 107 2.82 -11.13 -5.81
N ARG A 108 3.63 -12.10 -5.43
CA ARG A 108 4.21 -12.18 -4.09
C ARG A 108 5.69 -12.52 -4.16
N TYR A 109 6.49 -11.83 -3.37
CA TYR A 109 7.93 -12.03 -3.29
C TYR A 109 8.50 -11.51 -1.95
N MET A 110 9.71 -11.94 -1.60
CA MET A 110 10.44 -11.43 -0.43
C MET A 110 11.28 -10.22 -0.81
N GLY A 111 11.16 -9.13 -0.06
CA GLY A 111 11.90 -7.89 -0.30
C GLY A 111 12.26 -7.17 0.99
N SER A 112 12.33 -5.85 0.88
CA SER A 112 12.69 -4.94 1.97
C SER A 112 11.67 -3.83 2.14
N LEU A 113 11.83 -3.03 3.19
CA LEU A 113 11.26 -1.69 3.23
C LEU A 113 11.84 -0.84 2.09
N THR A 114 11.02 0.06 1.55
CA THR A 114 11.41 0.98 0.48
C THR A 114 11.96 2.31 1.00
N VAL A 115 11.87 2.52 2.32
CA VAL A 115 12.48 3.64 3.05
C VAL A 115 13.58 3.14 3.98
N PRO A 116 14.57 3.99 4.33
CA PRO A 116 15.59 3.65 5.34
C PRO A 116 14.97 3.12 6.65
N PRO A 117 15.58 2.11 7.30
CA PRO A 117 16.88 1.50 7.01
C PRO A 117 16.85 0.38 5.95
N CYS A 118 15.80 0.30 5.11
CA CYS A 118 15.66 -0.70 4.05
C CYS A 118 15.72 -2.15 4.57
N THR A 119 15.17 -2.40 5.76
CA THR A 119 15.15 -3.73 6.40
C THR A 119 14.56 -4.78 5.47
N GLU A 120 15.29 -5.87 5.25
CA GLU A 120 14.85 -7.04 4.48
C GLU A 120 13.86 -7.93 5.29
N GLY A 121 13.35 -9.00 4.67
CA GLY A 121 12.39 -9.91 5.31
C GLY A 121 10.94 -9.44 5.23
N VAL A 122 10.63 -8.55 4.29
CA VAL A 122 9.27 -8.06 4.02
C VAL A 122 8.59 -8.94 2.98
N THR A 123 7.43 -9.50 3.31
CA THR A 123 6.57 -10.19 2.34
C THR A 123 5.78 -9.17 1.53
N TRP A 124 6.14 -8.99 0.27
CA TRP A 124 5.42 -8.08 -0.63
C TRP A 124 4.30 -8.82 -1.35
N ILE A 125 3.12 -8.19 -1.39
CA ILE A 125 1.94 -8.65 -2.13
C ILE A 125 1.47 -7.52 -3.04
N ILE A 126 1.76 -7.63 -4.33
CA ILE A 126 1.45 -6.58 -5.31
C ILE A 126 0.20 -6.97 -6.10
N ASN A 127 -0.90 -6.26 -5.89
CA ASN A 127 -2.13 -6.50 -6.63
C ASN A 127 -1.92 -6.18 -8.12
N LYS A 128 -2.26 -7.13 -8.99
CA LYS A 128 -2.10 -6.96 -10.45
C LYS A 128 -3.12 -5.98 -11.03
N ARG A 129 -4.25 -5.76 -10.35
CA ARG A 129 -5.27 -4.82 -10.81
C ARG A 129 -4.80 -3.37 -10.60
N VAL A 130 -4.76 -2.61 -11.68
CA VAL A 130 -4.49 -1.17 -11.65
C VAL A 130 -5.79 -0.40 -11.41
N ARG A 131 -5.83 0.39 -10.34
CA ARG A 131 -6.93 1.28 -9.98
C ARG A 131 -6.81 2.62 -10.69
N THR A 132 -7.79 3.49 -10.49
CA THR A 132 -7.74 4.86 -11.02
C THR A 132 -7.66 5.88 -9.89
N VAL A 133 -6.93 6.96 -10.14
CA VAL A 133 -6.83 8.14 -9.27
C VAL A 133 -6.93 9.39 -10.13
N SER A 134 -7.50 10.47 -9.63
CA SER A 134 -7.51 11.73 -10.41
C SER A 134 -6.20 12.50 -10.25
N ARG A 135 -5.86 13.34 -11.26
CA ARG A 135 -4.67 14.23 -11.17
C ARG A 135 -4.71 15.14 -9.95
N LYS A 136 -5.89 15.67 -9.61
CA LYS A 136 -6.10 16.52 -8.42
C LYS A 136 -5.73 15.78 -7.14
N GLN A 137 -6.11 14.52 -7.03
CA GLN A 137 -5.78 13.70 -5.86
C GLN A 137 -4.28 13.43 -5.76
N VAL A 138 -3.61 13.07 -6.86
CA VAL A 138 -2.15 12.89 -6.84
C VAL A 138 -1.46 14.19 -6.42
N LYS A 139 -1.88 15.34 -6.98
CA LYS A 139 -1.33 16.65 -6.63
C LYS A 139 -1.48 16.97 -5.14
N LEU A 140 -2.67 16.78 -4.56
CA LEU A 140 -2.91 17.00 -3.14
C LEU A 140 -2.04 16.11 -2.25
N LEU A 141 -1.85 14.83 -2.61
CA LEU A 141 -0.93 13.95 -1.87
C LEU A 141 0.52 14.44 -1.94
N ARG A 142 0.93 15.07 -3.05
CA ARG A 142 2.28 15.64 -3.19
C ARG A 142 2.47 16.92 -2.41
N GLU A 143 1.46 17.79 -2.39
CA GLU A 143 1.50 19.05 -1.64
C GLU A 143 1.64 18.81 -0.12
N VAL A 144 1.13 17.68 0.39
CA VAL A 144 1.14 17.40 1.84
C VAL A 144 2.35 16.59 2.29
N VAL A 145 2.98 15.84 1.38
CA VAL A 145 4.21 15.09 1.67
C VAL A 145 5.38 16.08 1.63
N HIS A 146 5.76 16.57 2.80
CA HIS A 146 6.87 17.52 2.98
C HIS A 146 8.21 16.78 3.16
N ASP A 147 8.60 15.94 2.21
CA ASP A 147 9.84 15.15 2.26
C ASP A 147 10.99 15.76 1.44
N TYR A 148 10.85 17.01 1.00
CA TYR A 148 11.78 17.75 0.12
C TYR A 148 12.03 17.08 -1.23
N ALA A 149 11.36 15.97 -1.55
CA ALA A 149 11.57 15.21 -2.76
C ALA A 149 10.48 15.52 -3.79
N GLU A 150 10.88 15.83 -5.03
CA GLU A 150 9.94 15.96 -6.15
C GLU A 150 9.16 14.66 -6.39
N MET A 151 9.78 13.53 -6.07
CA MET A 151 9.22 12.19 -6.11
C MET A 151 9.65 11.43 -4.87
N ASN A 152 8.72 10.78 -4.17
CA ASN A 152 9.02 10.01 -2.98
C ASN A 152 9.15 8.51 -3.27
N ALA A 153 9.61 8.17 -4.47
CA ALA A 153 9.49 6.82 -4.99
C ALA A 153 10.87 6.24 -5.32
N ARG A 154 11.34 5.31 -4.48
CA ARG A 154 12.61 4.61 -4.65
C ARG A 154 12.68 3.94 -6.03
N PRO A 155 13.82 4.03 -6.74
CA PRO A 155 14.02 3.34 -8.01
C PRO A 155 13.87 1.81 -7.88
N VAL A 156 13.49 1.16 -8.98
CA VAL A 156 13.45 -0.31 -9.06
C VAL A 156 14.83 -0.87 -8.74
N GLN A 157 14.88 -1.85 -7.83
CA GLN A 157 16.11 -2.51 -7.40
C GLN A 157 16.33 -3.82 -8.19
N PRO A 158 17.58 -4.29 -8.33
CA PRO A 158 17.89 -5.55 -9.02
C PRO A 158 17.09 -6.73 -8.46
N LEU A 159 16.62 -7.62 -9.34
CA LEU A 159 15.88 -8.83 -8.93
C LEU A 159 16.79 -9.78 -8.12
N ASN A 160 18.07 -9.83 -8.48
CA ASN A 160 19.05 -10.80 -7.97
C ASN A 160 18.51 -12.23 -8.15
N ARG A 161 18.59 -13.08 -7.12
CA ARG A 161 18.14 -14.49 -7.15
C ARG A 161 16.72 -14.69 -6.62
N ARG A 162 15.94 -13.61 -6.45
CA ARG A 162 14.61 -13.70 -5.84
C ARG A 162 13.58 -14.19 -6.86
N GLU A 163 12.74 -15.10 -6.43
CA GLU A 163 11.58 -15.53 -7.19
C GLU A 163 10.39 -14.59 -6.96
N VAL A 164 9.61 -14.36 -8.02
CA VAL A 164 8.36 -13.61 -7.96
C VAL A 164 7.25 -14.53 -8.45
N HIS A 165 6.35 -14.90 -7.56
CA HIS A 165 5.27 -15.81 -7.88
C HIS A 165 3.99 -15.04 -8.19
N LEU A 166 3.23 -15.50 -9.18
CA LEU A 166 1.90 -15.00 -9.50
C LEU A 166 0.84 -15.92 -8.88
N TYR A 167 0.02 -15.38 -8.00
CA TYR A 167 -1.09 -16.08 -7.38
C TYR A 167 -2.43 -15.66 -7.99
N CYS A 168 -3.42 -16.56 -7.89
CA CYS A 168 -4.81 -16.28 -8.19
C CYS A 168 -5.69 -16.71 -7.01
N GLN A 169 -6.39 -15.77 -6.40
CA GLN A 169 -7.35 -16.04 -5.35
C GLN A 169 -8.57 -16.78 -5.94
N THR A 170 -8.64 -18.09 -5.72
CA THR A 170 -9.82 -18.90 -5.98
C THR A 170 -10.84 -18.66 -4.87
N LEU A 171 -12.07 -18.31 -5.23
CA LEU A 171 -13.18 -18.28 -4.28
C LEU A 171 -13.34 -19.70 -3.71
N ARG A 172 -13.14 -19.88 -2.40
CA ARG A 172 -13.71 -21.04 -1.73
C ARG A 172 -15.23 -20.85 -1.80
N ARG A 173 -15.91 -21.65 -2.62
CA ARG A 173 -17.35 -21.88 -2.46
C ARG A 173 -17.52 -22.54 -1.10
N THR A 174 -17.89 -21.79 -0.09
CA THR A 174 -18.51 -22.38 1.10
C THR A 174 -19.79 -23.05 0.61
N LYS A 175 -19.82 -24.38 0.61
CA LYS A 175 -21.07 -25.12 0.57
C LYS A 175 -21.74 -24.85 1.92
N ASN A 176 -22.87 -24.15 1.88
CA ASN A 176 -23.84 -24.17 2.98
C ASN A 176 -24.44 -25.57 3.09
#